data_AF-A0A962YQD1-F1
#
_entry.id   AF-A0A962YQD1-F1
#
_cell.length_a   1.000
_cell.length_b   1.000
_cell.length_c   1.000
_cell.angle_alpha   90.00
_cell.angle_beta   90.00
_cell.angle_gamma   90.00
#
_symmetry.space_group_name_H-M   'P 1'
#
loop_
_entity.id
_entity.type
_entity.pdbx_description
1 polymer ?
#
loop_
_entity_poly.entity_id
_entity_poly.type
_entity_poly.pdbx_seq_one_letter_code
_entity_poly.pdbx_strand_id
1 'polypeptide(L)'
;MSSPDNETLRQSLIAAYEDCSPVEQAVLQLLSIIYDGVGKTALADYIRDCGMAIFKTKRFLPAGLTQAITRLTARELVIRKGDYNQLYCHLFLLEEITRRAIREGHFESMANAVQKRRGTAQWDRFYLTGYNQLLSELRIAFHRGNLPRVQAILDACESQYSHKVAEHSPWLLIFNNPLYPEELWMFPDERVSQALTTLFTAAARNFRPADQTIALAERLLAANRCADVTRYYLAEQALLRNDPAKARGYLAAGDSDYDQALRGWLAFLDGADEEAIQHYENALKLLRKRTGKRKIYFNHLAGMFFILALLARNTPAHLR
;
A
#
# COMPACT_ATOMS: atom_id res chain seq x y z
N MET A 1 -1.57 5.96 3.89
CA MET A 1 -1.27 7.41 3.75
C MET A 1 -1.16 8.01 5.14
N SER A 2 0.04 8.30 5.65
CA SER A 2 0.23 8.87 6.99
C SER A 2 0.73 10.32 6.87
N SER A 3 -0.16 11.30 7.01
CA SER A 3 0.17 12.69 7.37
C SER A 3 -0.17 12.91 8.84
N PRO A 4 0.37 13.95 9.51
CA PRO A 4 -0.01 14.29 10.88
C PRO A 4 -1.53 14.40 11.05
N ASP A 5 -2.22 14.99 10.06
CA ASP A 5 -3.68 15.09 10.05
C ASP A 5 -4.38 13.73 10.01
N ASN A 6 -3.81 12.76 9.29
CA ASN A 6 -4.36 11.40 9.21
C ASN A 6 -4.15 10.63 10.52
N GLU A 7 -3.08 10.91 11.27
CA GLU A 7 -2.85 10.31 12.58
C GLU A 7 -3.86 10.83 13.61
N THR A 8 -4.03 12.15 13.66
CA THR A 8 -5.03 12.79 14.54
C THR A 8 -6.44 12.31 14.22
N LEU A 9 -6.81 12.24 12.94
CA LEU A 9 -8.09 11.68 12.51
C LEU A 9 -8.23 10.21 12.92
N ARG A 10 -7.17 9.40 12.75
CA ARG A 10 -7.19 7.99 13.17
C ARG A 10 -7.43 7.85 14.67
N GLN A 11 -6.74 8.63 15.49
CA GLN A 11 -6.90 8.61 16.94
C GLN A 11 -8.33 8.99 17.36
N SER A 12 -8.90 10.03 16.75
CA SER A 12 -10.30 10.44 16.97
C SER A 12 -11.29 9.31 16.62
N LEU A 13 -11.10 8.69 15.45
CA LEU A 13 -11.94 7.58 15.00
C LEU A 13 -11.82 6.34 15.91
N ILE A 14 -10.62 6.04 16.42
CA ILE A 14 -10.40 4.94 17.37
C ILE A 14 -11.14 5.22 18.69
N ALA A 15 -11.06 6.43 19.23
CA ALA A 15 -11.79 6.81 20.44
C ALA A 15 -13.31 6.68 20.24
N ALA A 16 -13.83 7.16 19.11
CA ALA A 16 -15.25 7.04 18.77
C ALA A 16 -15.71 5.57 18.60
N TYR A 17 -14.82 4.67 18.16
CA TYR A 17 -15.04 3.23 18.13
C TYR A 17 -15.06 2.61 19.54
N GLU A 18 -14.19 3.06 20.44
CA GLU A 18 -14.14 2.56 21.82
C GLU A 18 -15.42 2.91 22.60
N ASP A 19 -16.03 4.05 22.27
CA ASP A 19 -17.34 4.48 22.79
C ASP A 19 -18.54 3.76 22.16
N CYS A 20 -18.33 2.84 21.21
CA CYS A 20 -19.42 2.06 20.62
C CYS A 20 -19.84 0.91 21.54
N SER A 21 -21.11 0.52 21.45
CA SER A 21 -21.57 -0.71 22.09
C SER A 21 -20.86 -1.93 21.48
N PRO A 22 -20.74 -3.06 22.21
CA PRO A 22 -20.07 -4.26 21.71
C PRO A 22 -20.64 -4.77 20.37
N VAL A 23 -21.95 -4.61 20.17
CA VAL A 23 -22.62 -4.99 18.92
C VAL A 23 -22.23 -4.06 17.77
N GLU A 24 -22.17 -2.74 18.00
CA GLU A 24 -21.72 -1.77 17.00
C GLU A 24 -20.25 -2.00 16.62
N GLN A 25 -19.40 -2.32 17.61
CA GLN A 25 -18.00 -2.69 17.40
C GLN A 25 -17.87 -3.95 16.52
N ALA A 26 -18.65 -5.00 16.80
CA ALA A 26 -18.64 -6.22 16.00
C ALA A 26 -19.16 -6.00 14.56
N VAL A 27 -20.14 -5.11 14.36
CA VAL A 27 -20.58 -4.71 13.01
C VAL A 27 -19.45 -4.02 12.24
N LEU A 28 -18.70 -3.12 12.89
CA LEU A 28 -17.54 -2.47 12.27
C LEU A 28 -16.41 -3.44 11.95
N GLN A 29 -16.12 -4.39 12.83
CA GLN A 29 -15.15 -5.47 12.59
C GLN A 29 -15.53 -6.31 11.37
N LEU A 30 -16.82 -6.67 11.25
CA LEU A 30 -17.28 -7.40 10.07
C LEU A 30 -17.14 -6.55 8.79
N LEU A 31 -17.50 -5.27 8.84
CA LEU A 31 -17.32 -4.35 7.71
C LEU A 31 -15.84 -4.17 7.32
N SER A 32 -14.91 -4.18 8.28
CA SER A 32 -13.48 -4.05 8.01
C SER A 32 -12.90 -5.27 7.30
N ILE A 33 -13.44 -6.45 7.58
CA ILE A 33 -13.07 -7.71 6.91
C ILE A 33 -13.73 -7.80 5.53
N ILE A 34 -14.99 -7.36 5.38
CA ILE A 34 -15.69 -7.32 4.08
C ILE A 34 -14.97 -6.43 3.08
N TYR A 35 -14.54 -5.22 3.48
CA TYR A 35 -13.74 -4.25 2.71
C TYR A 35 -14.39 -3.68 1.42
N ASP A 36 -14.99 -4.51 0.55
CA ASP A 36 -15.57 -4.17 -0.77
C ASP A 36 -16.84 -3.30 -0.70
N GLY A 37 -17.32 -3.03 0.52
CA GLY A 37 -18.60 -2.37 0.73
C GLY A 37 -19.77 -3.32 0.57
N VAL A 38 -20.86 -3.05 1.29
CA VAL A 38 -21.98 -3.98 1.34
C VAL A 38 -23.30 -3.26 1.57
N GLY A 39 -24.36 -3.73 0.91
CA GLY A 39 -25.71 -3.27 1.19
C GLY A 39 -26.23 -3.81 2.53
N LYS A 40 -27.17 -3.11 3.16
CA LYS A 40 -27.72 -3.51 4.48
C LYS A 40 -28.23 -4.96 4.52
N THR A 41 -28.92 -5.41 3.47
CA THR A 41 -29.47 -6.78 3.39
C THR A 41 -28.36 -7.82 3.38
N ALA A 42 -27.33 -7.61 2.54
CA ALA A 42 -26.17 -8.50 2.48
C ALA A 42 -25.37 -8.50 3.80
N LEU A 43 -25.27 -7.34 4.49
CA LEU A 43 -24.64 -7.26 5.80
C LEU A 43 -25.37 -8.10 6.86
N ALA A 44 -26.71 -8.02 6.91
CA ALA A 44 -27.51 -8.85 7.82
C ALA A 44 -27.30 -10.35 7.58
N ASP A 45 -27.08 -10.69 6.33
CA ASP A 45 -26.79 -12.03 5.83
C ASP A 45 -25.39 -12.52 6.26
N TYR A 46 -24.35 -11.70 6.14
CA TYR A 46 -23.02 -12.00 6.72
C TYR A 46 -23.09 -12.20 8.24
N ILE A 47 -23.82 -11.34 8.94
CA ILE A 47 -24.01 -11.43 10.40
C ILE A 47 -24.64 -12.77 10.80
N ARG A 48 -25.65 -13.23 10.06
CA ARG A 48 -26.28 -14.53 10.29
C ARG A 48 -25.27 -15.66 10.14
N ASP A 49 -24.43 -15.58 9.12
CA ASP A 49 -23.44 -16.61 8.79
C ASP A 49 -22.25 -16.63 9.75
N CYS A 50 -21.91 -15.51 10.39
CA CYS A 50 -20.86 -15.46 11.42
C CYS A 50 -21.18 -16.41 12.58
N GLY A 51 -22.46 -16.54 12.95
CA GLY A 51 -22.87 -17.43 14.05
C GLY A 51 -22.40 -17.01 15.44
N MET A 52 -21.85 -15.80 15.59
CA MET A 52 -21.35 -15.26 16.85
C MET A 52 -22.47 -14.96 17.85
N ALA A 53 -22.24 -15.23 19.14
CA ALA A 53 -23.23 -15.01 20.19
C ALA A 53 -23.66 -13.54 20.33
N ILE A 54 -22.74 -12.60 20.07
CA ILE A 54 -23.00 -11.15 20.16
C ILE A 54 -24.15 -10.70 19.23
N PHE A 55 -24.30 -11.37 18.08
CA PHE A 55 -25.36 -11.09 17.12
C PHE A 55 -26.66 -11.88 17.37
N LYS A 56 -26.64 -12.88 18.26
CA LYS A 56 -27.82 -13.72 18.57
C LYS A 56 -28.76 -13.12 19.61
N THR A 57 -28.46 -11.93 20.13
CA THR A 57 -29.33 -11.26 21.10
C THR A 57 -30.66 -10.90 20.43
N LYS A 58 -31.81 -11.16 21.09
CA LYS A 58 -33.16 -10.82 20.57
C LYS A 58 -33.31 -9.34 20.16
N ARG A 59 -32.42 -8.46 20.63
CA ARG A 59 -32.36 -7.03 20.29
C ARG A 59 -31.71 -6.74 18.93
N PHE A 60 -30.96 -7.69 18.35
CA PHE A 60 -30.29 -7.52 17.06
C PHE A 60 -31.12 -8.07 15.89
N LEU A 61 -32.42 -7.75 15.93
CA LEU A 61 -33.35 -7.89 14.81
C LEU A 61 -33.04 -6.83 13.73
N PRO A 62 -33.70 -6.85 12.54
CA PRO A 62 -33.44 -5.88 11.46
C PRO A 62 -33.46 -4.40 11.88
N ALA A 63 -34.27 -4.07 12.90
CA ALA A 63 -34.32 -2.74 13.51
C ALA A 63 -33.02 -2.39 14.27
N GLY A 64 -32.44 -3.34 15.00
CA GLY A 64 -31.19 -3.17 15.74
C GLY A 64 -30.01 -2.92 14.82
N LEU A 65 -29.90 -3.67 13.71
CA LEU A 65 -28.88 -3.42 12.69
C LEU A 65 -29.04 -2.03 12.04
N THR A 66 -30.28 -1.63 11.75
CA THR A 66 -30.55 -0.29 11.18
C THR A 66 -30.13 0.81 12.15
N GLN A 67 -30.45 0.69 13.44
CA GLN A 67 -30.05 1.65 14.45
C GLN A 67 -28.52 1.70 14.63
N ALA A 68 -27.86 0.54 14.66
CA ALA A 68 -26.40 0.46 14.73
C ALA A 68 -25.76 1.18 13.54
N ILE A 69 -26.19 0.89 12.30
CA ILE A 69 -25.67 1.57 11.11
C ILE A 69 -25.89 3.09 11.17
N THR A 70 -27.06 3.55 11.61
CA THR A 70 -27.35 4.99 11.74
C THR A 70 -26.40 5.66 12.73
N ARG A 71 -26.18 5.07 13.90
CA ARG A 71 -25.24 5.62 14.91
C ARG A 71 -23.80 5.59 14.43
N LEU A 72 -23.38 4.49 13.81
CA LEU A 72 -22.03 4.34 13.25
C LEU A 72 -21.77 5.33 12.10
N THR A 73 -22.79 5.62 11.28
CA THR A 73 -22.69 6.64 10.23
C THR A 73 -22.60 8.04 10.85
N ALA A 74 -23.38 8.34 11.88
CA ALA A 74 -23.37 9.63 12.57
C ALA A 74 -22.04 9.93 13.28
N ARG A 75 -21.28 8.89 13.64
CA ARG A 75 -19.92 8.99 14.20
C ARG A 75 -18.80 8.90 13.13
N GLU A 76 -19.15 8.91 11.85
CA GLU A 76 -18.22 8.81 10.71
C GLU A 76 -17.38 7.52 10.68
N LEU A 77 -17.76 6.50 11.45
CA LEU A 77 -17.09 5.20 11.48
C LEU A 77 -17.50 4.33 10.28
N VAL A 78 -18.73 4.53 9.79
CA VAL A 78 -19.27 3.92 8.56
C VAL A 78 -19.49 4.99 7.52
N ILE A 79 -18.95 4.76 6.32
CA ILE A 79 -19.06 5.64 5.17
C ILE A 79 -20.00 5.02 4.15
N ARG A 80 -20.93 5.83 3.64
CA ARG A 80 -21.88 5.46 2.60
C ARG A 80 -21.38 5.96 1.25
N LYS A 81 -21.23 5.07 0.27
CA LYS A 81 -20.76 5.43 -1.08
C LYS A 81 -21.59 4.75 -2.17
N GLY A 82 -21.59 5.39 -3.34
CA GLY A 82 -22.22 4.92 -4.56
C GLY A 82 -23.75 5.00 -4.55
N ASP A 83 -24.34 4.75 -5.71
CA ASP A 83 -25.78 4.90 -5.95
C ASP A 83 -26.63 3.95 -5.09
N TYR A 84 -26.06 2.82 -4.68
CA TYR A 84 -26.73 1.80 -3.87
C TYR A 84 -26.50 1.96 -2.35
N ASN A 85 -25.93 3.08 -1.91
CA ASN A 85 -25.73 3.39 -0.48
C ASN A 85 -24.93 2.27 0.23
N GLN A 86 -23.86 1.81 -0.41
CA GLN A 86 -23.01 0.73 0.11
C GLN A 86 -22.27 1.20 1.35
N LEU A 87 -22.22 0.33 2.36
CA LEU A 87 -21.63 0.59 3.67
C LEU A 87 -20.18 0.14 3.68
N TYR A 88 -19.29 1.07 4.01
CA TYR A 88 -17.85 0.83 4.17
C TYR A 88 -17.44 1.16 5.60
N CYS A 89 -16.50 0.38 6.16
CA CYS A 89 -15.75 0.85 7.32
C CYS A 89 -14.83 2.00 6.88
N HIS A 90 -14.67 3.02 7.73
CA HIS A 90 -13.77 4.13 7.45
C HIS A 90 -12.34 3.64 7.15
N LEU A 91 -11.72 4.12 6.08
CA LEU A 91 -10.43 3.62 5.57
C LEU A 91 -9.31 3.65 6.63
N PHE A 92 -9.24 4.72 7.44
CA PHE A 92 -8.25 4.84 8.52
C PHE A 92 -8.48 3.93 9.73
N LEU A 93 -9.66 3.32 9.84
CA LEU A 93 -9.97 2.36 10.90
C LEU A 93 -9.75 0.91 10.49
N LEU A 94 -9.85 0.61 9.19
CA LEU A 94 -9.90 -0.76 8.67
C LEU A 94 -8.91 -1.71 9.34
N GLU A 95 -7.64 -1.30 9.40
CA GLU A 95 -6.57 -2.17 9.87
C GLU A 95 -6.58 -2.36 11.38
N GLU A 96 -6.76 -1.29 12.15
CA GLU A 96 -6.84 -1.38 13.61
C GLU A 96 -8.05 -2.21 14.05
N ILE A 97 -9.21 -1.99 13.42
CA ILE A 97 -10.43 -2.73 13.75
C ILE A 97 -10.32 -4.20 13.35
N THR A 98 -9.66 -4.51 12.23
CA THR A 98 -9.40 -5.91 11.84
C THR A 98 -8.52 -6.60 12.88
N ARG A 99 -7.46 -5.94 13.37
CA ARG A 99 -6.59 -6.48 14.42
C ARG A 99 -7.31 -6.67 15.76
N ARG A 100 -8.25 -5.78 16.10
CA ARG A 100 -9.12 -5.96 17.27
C ARG A 100 -9.99 -7.20 17.13
N ALA A 101 -10.58 -7.42 15.96
CA ALA A 101 -11.33 -8.66 15.67
C ALA A 101 -10.47 -9.92 15.86
N ILE A 102 -9.17 -9.86 15.53
CA ILE A 102 -8.24 -10.97 15.78
C ILE A 102 -8.01 -11.15 17.29
N ARG A 103 -7.68 -10.07 18.01
CA ARG A 103 -7.44 -10.11 19.47
C ARG A 103 -8.65 -10.62 20.26
N GLU A 104 -9.85 -10.28 19.82
CA GLU A 104 -11.12 -10.69 20.42
C GLU A 104 -11.60 -12.08 19.97
N GLY A 105 -10.88 -12.74 19.06
CA GLY A 105 -11.25 -14.07 18.55
C GLY A 105 -12.45 -14.08 17.60
N HIS A 106 -12.85 -12.92 17.08
CA HIS A 106 -13.97 -12.76 16.14
C HIS A 106 -13.57 -12.99 14.69
N PHE A 107 -12.30 -12.78 14.35
CA PHE A 107 -11.79 -12.72 12.99
C PHE A 107 -12.13 -13.96 12.15
N GLU A 108 -11.85 -15.18 12.65
CA GLU A 108 -12.05 -16.40 11.86
C GLU A 108 -13.53 -16.65 11.52
N SER A 109 -14.42 -16.42 12.48
CA SER A 109 -15.87 -16.51 12.26
C SER A 109 -16.33 -15.54 11.18
N MET A 110 -15.88 -14.28 11.25
CA MET A 110 -16.22 -13.25 10.28
C MET A 110 -15.62 -13.52 8.89
N ALA A 111 -14.32 -13.86 8.82
CA ALA A 111 -13.63 -14.16 7.58
C ALA A 111 -14.25 -15.35 6.85
N ASN A 112 -14.61 -16.42 7.59
CA ASN A 112 -15.29 -17.57 7.02
C ASN A 112 -16.68 -17.22 6.48
N ALA A 113 -17.45 -16.38 7.18
CA ALA A 113 -18.73 -15.88 6.67
C ALA A 113 -18.56 -15.07 5.38
N VAL A 114 -17.52 -14.23 5.31
CA VAL A 114 -17.20 -13.46 4.10
C VAL A 114 -16.87 -14.38 2.92
N GLN A 115 -15.95 -15.32 3.12
CA GLN A 115 -15.50 -16.22 2.06
C GLN A 115 -16.58 -17.21 1.61
N LYS A 116 -17.40 -17.71 2.54
CA LYS A 116 -18.52 -18.60 2.22
C LYS A 116 -19.50 -17.96 1.24
N ARG A 117 -19.91 -16.71 1.48
CA ARG A 117 -20.88 -16.01 0.62
C ARG A 117 -20.29 -15.61 -0.73
N ARG A 118 -18.99 -15.36 -0.80
CA ARG A 118 -18.29 -15.07 -2.05
C ARG A 118 -17.94 -16.32 -2.86
N GLY A 119 -18.13 -17.51 -2.30
CA GLY A 119 -17.70 -18.76 -2.92
C GLY A 119 -16.17 -18.92 -2.98
N THR A 120 -15.40 -18.13 -2.22
CA THR A 120 -13.93 -18.13 -2.25
C THR A 120 -13.32 -19.17 -1.31
N ALA A 121 -14.14 -19.81 -0.48
CA ALA A 121 -13.70 -20.79 0.51
C ALA A 121 -13.11 -22.09 -0.08
N GLN A 122 -13.35 -22.39 -1.37
CA GLN A 122 -12.99 -23.68 -1.98
C GLN A 122 -12.20 -23.58 -3.30
N TRP A 123 -12.07 -22.40 -3.90
CA TRP A 123 -11.54 -22.27 -5.26
C TRP A 123 -10.14 -21.66 -5.26
N ASP A 124 -9.20 -22.46 -5.75
CA ASP A 124 -7.79 -22.07 -5.96
C ASP A 124 -7.65 -21.06 -7.12
N ARG A 125 -8.64 -20.99 -8.02
CA ARG A 125 -8.68 -20.04 -9.13
C ARG A 125 -9.39 -18.75 -8.73
N PHE A 126 -8.69 -17.62 -8.91
CA PHE A 126 -9.18 -16.26 -8.71
C PHE A 126 -10.27 -15.88 -9.72
N TYR A 127 -11.47 -16.46 -9.60
CA TYR A 127 -12.68 -15.92 -10.22
C TYR A 127 -13.31 -14.82 -9.37
N LEU A 128 -12.47 -14.02 -8.69
CA LEU A 128 -12.93 -12.82 -7.99
C LEU A 128 -13.24 -11.77 -9.03
N THR A 129 -14.48 -11.31 -9.04
CA THR A 129 -15.01 -10.48 -10.13
C THR A 129 -14.61 -9.01 -10.00
N GLY A 130 -14.06 -8.59 -8.86
CA GLY A 130 -13.68 -7.20 -8.60
C GLY A 130 -12.38 -7.02 -7.82
N TYR A 131 -11.66 -5.93 -8.14
CA TYR A 131 -10.40 -5.57 -7.49
C TYR A 131 -10.50 -5.47 -5.96
N ASN A 132 -11.57 -4.86 -5.45
CA ASN A 132 -11.80 -4.75 -4.01
C ASN A 132 -12.06 -6.11 -3.33
N GLN A 133 -12.61 -7.09 -4.04
CA GLN A 133 -12.75 -8.45 -3.51
C GLN A 133 -11.40 -9.12 -3.39
N LEU A 134 -10.52 -8.94 -4.39
CA LEU A 134 -9.11 -9.37 -4.27
C LEU A 134 -8.42 -8.70 -3.08
N LEU A 135 -8.62 -7.39 -2.88
CA LEU A 135 -8.04 -6.69 -1.72
C LEU A 135 -8.59 -7.21 -0.38
N SER A 136 -9.88 -7.54 -0.31
CA SER A 136 -10.47 -8.17 0.88
C SER A 136 -9.86 -9.55 1.15
N GLU A 137 -9.74 -10.40 0.13
CA GLU A 137 -9.09 -11.71 0.25
C GLU A 137 -7.59 -11.59 0.58
N LEU A 138 -6.91 -10.58 0.05
CA LEU A 138 -5.51 -10.27 0.36
C LEU A 138 -5.36 -9.97 1.85
N ARG A 139 -6.24 -9.12 2.41
CA ARG A 139 -6.27 -8.81 3.85
C ARG A 139 -6.53 -10.06 4.68
N ILE A 140 -7.50 -10.90 4.29
CA ILE A 140 -7.81 -12.15 5.01
C ILE A 140 -6.63 -13.11 4.99
N ALA A 141 -6.03 -13.34 3.81
CA ALA A 141 -4.88 -14.23 3.65
C ALA A 141 -3.66 -13.74 4.46
N PHE A 142 -3.44 -12.43 4.47
CA PHE A 142 -2.38 -11.79 5.24
C PHE A 142 -2.55 -12.02 6.74
N HIS A 143 -3.74 -11.73 7.28
CA HIS A 143 -4.03 -11.90 8.72
C HIS A 143 -4.06 -13.36 9.17
N ARG A 144 -4.25 -14.31 8.24
CA ARG A 144 -4.09 -15.75 8.48
C ARG A 144 -2.64 -16.25 8.39
N GLY A 145 -1.69 -15.39 8.05
CA GLY A 145 -0.29 -15.76 7.82
C GLY A 145 -0.08 -16.64 6.58
N ASN A 146 -1.03 -16.68 5.64
CA ASN A 146 -0.91 -17.49 4.43
C ASN A 146 -0.14 -16.73 3.34
N LEU A 147 1.18 -16.61 3.53
CA LEU A 147 2.07 -15.90 2.60
C LEU A 147 2.00 -16.42 1.15
N PRO A 148 1.93 -17.73 0.87
CA PRO A 148 1.74 -18.22 -0.49
C PRO A 148 0.46 -17.70 -1.15
N ARG A 149 -0.64 -17.61 -0.41
CA ARG A 149 -1.90 -17.05 -0.92
C ARG A 149 -1.81 -15.54 -1.12
N VAL A 150 -1.18 -14.82 -0.20
CA VAL A 150 -0.91 -13.38 -0.34
C VAL A 150 -0.13 -13.11 -1.64
N GLN A 151 0.93 -13.89 -1.87
CA GLN A 151 1.77 -13.82 -3.06
C GLN A 151 0.94 -14.02 -4.33
N ALA A 152 0.16 -15.10 -4.39
CA ALA A 152 -0.68 -15.41 -5.54
C ALA A 152 -1.76 -14.33 -5.81
N ILE A 153 -2.30 -13.69 -4.77
CA ILE A 153 -3.27 -12.59 -4.92
C ILE A 153 -2.59 -11.33 -5.47
N LEU A 154 -1.39 -10.98 -5.00
CA LEU A 154 -0.64 -9.84 -5.52
C LEU A 154 -0.33 -10.02 -7.02
N ASP A 155 0.06 -11.23 -7.43
CA ASP A 155 0.28 -11.57 -8.84
C ASP A 155 -1.02 -11.45 -9.67
N ALA A 156 -2.15 -11.88 -9.11
CA ALA A 156 -3.46 -11.71 -9.75
C ALA A 156 -3.84 -10.22 -9.88
N CYS A 157 -3.57 -9.39 -8.87
CA CYS A 157 -3.78 -7.95 -8.94
C CYS A 157 -2.98 -7.32 -10.09
N GLU A 158 -1.70 -7.64 -10.20
CA GLU A 158 -0.82 -7.08 -11.25
C GLU A 158 -1.19 -7.54 -12.65
N SER A 159 -1.55 -8.82 -12.81
CA SER A 159 -1.88 -9.40 -14.12
C SER A 159 -3.27 -9.03 -14.62
N GLN A 160 -4.29 -9.04 -13.74
CA GLN A 160 -5.69 -8.85 -14.14
C GLN A 160 -6.16 -7.40 -13.98
N TYR A 161 -5.55 -6.65 -13.07
CA TYR A 161 -5.99 -5.30 -12.68
C TYR A 161 -4.85 -4.28 -12.73
N SER A 162 -3.90 -4.43 -13.66
CA SER A 162 -2.70 -3.58 -13.79
C SER A 162 -3.00 -2.07 -13.72
N HIS A 163 -4.03 -1.59 -14.40
CA HIS A 163 -4.46 -0.19 -14.35
C HIS A 163 -4.91 0.23 -12.93
N LYS A 164 -5.68 -0.62 -12.24
CA LYS A 164 -6.12 -0.35 -10.87
C LYS A 164 -4.95 -0.43 -9.90
N VAL A 165 -4.00 -1.32 -10.09
CA VAL A 165 -2.78 -1.38 -9.27
C VAL A 165 -1.94 -0.12 -9.44
N ALA A 166 -1.85 0.43 -10.66
CA ALA A 166 -1.12 1.67 -10.91
C ALA A 166 -1.73 2.88 -10.18
N GLU A 167 -3.07 2.96 -10.07
CA GLU A 167 -3.76 4.04 -9.37
C GLU A 167 -3.90 3.79 -7.86
N HIS A 168 -4.18 2.55 -7.48
CA HIS A 168 -4.70 2.14 -6.18
C HIS A 168 -3.95 0.89 -5.70
N SER A 169 -2.62 0.95 -5.65
CA SER A 169 -1.75 -0.20 -5.33
C SER A 169 -2.11 -0.89 -4.00
N PRO A 170 -2.11 -2.24 -3.93
CA PRO A 170 -2.32 -2.96 -2.67
C PRO A 170 -1.31 -2.58 -1.59
N TRP A 171 -0.07 -2.27 -1.97
CA TRP A 171 0.99 -1.80 -1.08
C TRP A 171 0.62 -0.50 -0.35
N LEU A 172 -0.15 0.37 -1.00
CA LEU A 172 -0.60 1.63 -0.40
C LEU A 172 -1.88 1.48 0.41
N LEU A 173 -2.81 0.64 -0.06
CA LEU A 173 -4.14 0.49 0.54
C LEU A 173 -4.14 -0.41 1.77
N ILE A 174 -3.35 -1.48 1.76
CA ILE A 174 -3.35 -2.50 2.82
C ILE A 174 -2.16 -2.30 3.75
N PHE A 175 -0.96 -2.15 3.18
CA PHE A 175 0.29 -2.21 3.95
C PHE A 175 0.84 -0.84 4.39
N ASN A 176 0.21 0.27 3.99
CA ASN A 176 0.63 1.63 4.33
C ASN A 176 -0.49 2.44 4.99
N ASN A 177 -1.39 1.78 5.73
CA ASN A 177 -2.49 2.46 6.41
C ASN A 177 -2.97 1.79 7.72
N PRO A 178 -2.15 1.82 8.80
CA PRO A 178 -0.79 2.36 8.85
C PRO A 178 0.26 1.36 8.33
N LEU A 179 1.52 1.80 8.25
CA LEU A 179 2.64 0.94 7.92
C LEU A 179 3.10 0.19 9.17
N TYR A 180 3.21 -1.14 9.07
CA TYR A 180 3.81 -2.01 10.08
C TYR A 180 5.12 -2.61 9.53
N PRO A 181 6.29 -2.02 9.83
CA PRO A 181 7.55 -2.43 9.20
C PRO A 181 7.91 -3.91 9.41
N GLU A 182 7.64 -4.46 10.60
CA GLU A 182 7.94 -5.87 10.91
C GLU A 182 7.13 -6.84 10.04
N GLU A 183 5.97 -6.43 9.54
CA GLU A 183 5.14 -7.30 8.70
C GLU A 183 5.65 -7.35 7.27
N LEU A 184 6.12 -6.22 6.74
CA LEU A 184 6.80 -6.20 5.44
C LEU A 184 8.13 -6.94 5.51
N TRP A 185 8.85 -6.91 6.64
CA TRP A 185 10.12 -7.60 6.82
C TRP A 185 10.05 -9.11 6.54
N MET A 186 8.89 -9.72 6.79
CA MET A 186 8.64 -11.16 6.62
C MET A 186 8.46 -11.61 5.17
N PHE A 187 8.28 -10.68 4.23
CA PHE A 187 8.15 -11.01 2.83
C PHE A 187 9.50 -11.33 2.17
N PRO A 188 9.50 -12.09 1.06
CA PRO A 188 10.68 -12.24 0.20
C PRO A 188 11.21 -10.88 -0.27
N ASP A 189 12.53 -10.76 -0.39
CA ASP A 189 13.21 -9.48 -0.67
C ASP A 189 12.70 -8.78 -1.94
N GLU A 190 12.34 -9.55 -2.97
CA GLU A 190 11.73 -9.02 -4.20
C GLU A 190 10.42 -8.27 -3.92
N ARG A 191 9.56 -8.84 -3.08
CA ARG A 191 8.27 -8.23 -2.71
C ARG A 191 8.44 -7.04 -1.80
N VAL A 192 9.40 -7.11 -0.88
CA VAL A 192 9.75 -5.97 -0.03
C VAL A 192 10.27 -4.81 -0.89
N SER A 193 11.16 -5.10 -1.84
CA SER A 193 11.68 -4.10 -2.79
C SER A 193 10.57 -3.47 -3.62
N GLN A 194 9.60 -4.27 -4.09
CA GLN A 194 8.42 -3.77 -4.82
C GLN A 194 7.53 -2.87 -3.94
N ALA A 195 7.28 -3.29 -2.71
CA ALA A 195 6.52 -2.51 -1.74
C ALA A 195 7.22 -1.16 -1.49
N LEU A 196 8.49 -1.18 -1.11
CA LEU A 196 9.28 0.03 -0.83
C LEU A 196 9.33 0.98 -2.03
N THR A 197 9.56 0.46 -3.24
CA THR A 197 9.50 1.26 -4.48
C THR A 197 8.17 2.00 -4.62
N THR A 198 7.05 1.30 -4.37
CA THR A 198 5.72 1.90 -4.41
C THR A 198 5.52 2.95 -3.33
N LEU A 199 5.96 2.67 -2.09
CA LEU A 199 5.84 3.57 -0.96
C LEU A 199 6.67 4.84 -1.14
N PHE A 200 7.92 4.72 -1.58
CA PHE A 200 8.80 5.85 -1.86
C PHE A 200 8.27 6.72 -2.99
N THR A 201 7.87 6.10 -4.11
CA THR A 201 7.29 6.82 -5.25
C THR A 201 6.04 7.61 -4.83
N ALA A 202 5.17 6.99 -4.03
CA ALA A 202 3.98 7.67 -3.51
C ALA A 202 4.33 8.80 -2.53
N ALA A 203 5.33 8.62 -1.67
CA ALA A 203 5.79 9.67 -0.75
C ALA A 203 6.39 10.86 -1.51
N ALA A 204 7.29 10.60 -2.46
CA ALA A 204 7.92 11.62 -3.30
C ALA A 204 6.88 12.40 -4.12
N ARG A 205 5.94 11.71 -4.79
CA ARG A 205 4.88 12.35 -5.60
C ARG A 205 4.00 13.30 -4.78
N ASN A 206 3.80 13.02 -3.50
CA ASN A 206 2.95 13.81 -2.62
C ASN A 206 3.75 14.71 -1.66
N PHE A 207 5.08 14.79 -1.82
CA PHE A 207 5.99 15.52 -0.92
C PHE A 207 5.74 15.20 0.56
N ARG A 208 5.55 13.92 0.88
CA ARG A 208 5.30 13.46 2.24
C ARG A 208 6.56 12.83 2.86
N PRO A 209 6.77 13.00 4.17
CA PRO A 209 7.78 12.24 4.89
C PRO A 209 7.57 10.73 4.72
N ALA A 210 8.67 10.00 4.63
CA ALA A 210 8.69 8.55 4.43
C ALA A 210 9.50 7.85 5.52
N ASP A 211 9.54 8.41 6.74
CA ASP A 211 10.58 8.09 7.73
C ASP A 211 10.53 6.63 8.20
N GLN A 212 9.32 6.06 8.40
CA GLN A 212 9.16 4.64 8.70
C GLN A 212 9.60 3.74 7.53
N THR A 213 9.33 4.16 6.29
CA THR A 213 9.76 3.45 5.08
C THR A 213 11.28 3.50 4.91
N ILE A 214 11.90 4.65 5.22
CA ILE A 214 13.36 4.84 5.22
C ILE A 214 14.00 3.94 6.27
N ALA A 215 13.50 3.95 7.50
CA ALA A 215 14.02 3.12 8.57
C ALA A 215 13.94 1.62 8.23
N LEU A 216 12.85 1.17 7.60
CA LEU A 216 12.73 -0.21 7.11
C LEU A 216 13.77 -0.52 6.02
N ALA A 217 13.94 0.37 5.04
CA ALA A 217 14.90 0.18 3.95
C ALA A 217 16.36 0.22 4.45
N GLU A 218 16.69 1.09 5.40
CA GLU A 218 18.01 1.15 6.06
C GLU A 218 18.29 -0.13 6.86
N ARG A 219 17.29 -0.69 7.56
CA ARG A 219 17.42 -2.00 8.23
C ARG A 219 17.69 -3.13 7.24
N LEU A 220 17.02 -3.13 6.09
CA LEU A 220 17.27 -4.13 5.03
C LEU A 220 18.67 -3.96 4.44
N LEU A 221 19.15 -2.72 4.30
CA LEU A 221 20.51 -2.43 3.83
C LEU A 221 21.55 -2.97 4.82
N ALA A 222 21.38 -2.71 6.12
CA ALA A 222 22.25 -3.23 7.17
C ALA A 222 22.25 -4.78 7.23
N ALA A 223 21.12 -5.41 6.90
CA ALA A 223 21.00 -6.87 6.81
C ALA A 223 21.45 -7.46 5.46
N ASN A 224 22.00 -6.65 4.55
CA ASN A 224 22.38 -7.05 3.19
C ASN A 224 21.24 -7.70 2.37
N ARG A 225 19.99 -7.28 2.62
CA ARG A 225 18.76 -7.71 1.91
C ARG A 225 18.22 -6.62 0.97
N CYS A 226 18.93 -5.50 0.86
CA CYS A 226 18.48 -4.34 0.09
C CYS A 226 18.85 -4.46 -1.39
N ALA A 227 17.86 -4.38 -2.27
CA ALA A 227 18.05 -4.35 -3.72
C ALA A 227 18.57 -2.97 -4.18
N ASP A 228 19.25 -2.94 -5.33
CA ASP A 228 19.82 -1.69 -5.89
C ASP A 228 18.76 -0.60 -6.13
N VAL A 229 17.58 -1.00 -6.61
CA VAL A 229 16.43 -0.09 -6.76
C VAL A 229 16.03 0.56 -5.41
N THR A 230 16.06 -0.20 -4.32
CA THR A 230 15.73 0.32 -2.99
C THR A 230 16.82 1.27 -2.48
N ARG A 231 18.10 0.98 -2.74
CA ARG A 231 19.21 1.90 -2.45
C ARG A 231 19.05 3.23 -3.19
N TYR A 232 18.68 3.19 -4.46
CA TYR A 232 18.39 4.40 -5.22
C TYR A 232 17.26 5.22 -4.58
N TYR A 233 16.15 4.60 -4.19
CA TYR A 233 15.06 5.35 -3.55
C TYR A 233 15.46 5.91 -2.17
N LEU A 234 16.30 5.22 -1.40
CA LEU A 234 16.89 5.77 -0.17
C LEU A 234 17.73 7.02 -0.48
N ALA A 235 18.52 7.00 -1.54
CA ALA A 235 19.31 8.15 -1.97
C ALA A 235 18.44 9.30 -2.48
N GLU A 236 17.43 9.01 -3.29
CA GLU A 236 16.43 10.00 -3.74
C GLU A 236 15.77 10.70 -2.53
N GLN A 237 15.40 9.94 -1.51
CA GLN A 237 14.84 10.48 -0.27
C GLN A 237 15.82 11.38 0.52
N ALA A 238 17.12 11.08 0.49
CA ALA A 238 18.15 11.91 1.09
C ALA A 238 18.37 13.21 0.29
N LEU A 239 18.41 13.13 -1.04
CA LEU A 239 18.54 14.29 -1.93
C LEU A 239 17.35 15.25 -1.79
N LEU A 240 16.12 14.72 -1.72
CA LEU A 240 14.91 15.53 -1.48
C LEU A 240 14.90 16.23 -0.12
N ARG A 241 15.70 15.75 0.84
CA ARG A 241 15.91 16.36 2.16
C ARG A 241 17.19 17.21 2.23
N ASN A 242 17.80 17.51 1.08
CA ASN A 242 19.06 18.27 0.98
C ASN A 242 20.23 17.62 1.74
N ASP A 243 20.33 16.29 1.71
CA ASP A 243 21.43 15.52 2.30
C ASP A 243 22.20 14.71 1.23
N PRO A 244 23.03 15.37 0.41
CA PRO A 244 23.81 14.71 -0.64
C PRO A 244 24.91 13.80 -0.08
N ALA A 245 25.38 14.05 1.15
CA ALA A 245 26.37 13.21 1.80
C ALA A 245 25.78 11.82 2.11
N LYS A 246 24.57 11.79 2.69
CA LYS A 246 23.85 10.54 2.94
C LYS A 246 23.46 9.84 1.64
N ALA A 247 23.06 10.58 0.60
CA ALA A 247 22.77 10.00 -0.71
C ALA A 247 23.98 9.26 -1.31
N ARG A 248 25.19 9.84 -1.22
CA ARG A 248 26.43 9.18 -1.67
C ARG A 248 26.72 7.89 -0.90
N GLY A 249 26.36 7.84 0.39
CA GLY A 249 26.49 6.64 1.23
C GLY A 249 25.64 5.45 0.78
N TYR A 250 24.63 5.67 -0.07
CA TYR A 250 23.78 4.60 -0.61
C TYR A 250 24.23 4.04 -1.96
N LEU A 251 25.24 4.64 -2.59
CA LEU A 251 25.81 4.10 -3.82
C LEU A 251 26.38 2.71 -3.56
N ALA A 252 25.97 1.73 -4.38
CA ALA A 252 26.60 0.42 -4.35
C ALA A 252 27.99 0.49 -5.03
N ALA A 253 28.84 -0.50 -4.76
CA ALA A 253 30.08 -0.70 -5.51
C ALA A 253 29.83 -1.18 -6.96
N GLY A 254 28.58 -1.56 -7.28
CA GLY A 254 28.17 -2.01 -8.59
C GLY A 254 27.96 -0.88 -9.61
N ASP A 255 27.58 -1.29 -10.83
CA ASP A 255 27.31 -0.40 -11.95
C ASP A 255 25.91 -0.67 -12.53
N SER A 256 24.89 -0.58 -11.68
CA SER A 256 23.50 -0.74 -12.11
C SER A 256 22.98 0.52 -12.82
N ASP A 257 21.86 0.41 -13.54
CA ASP A 257 21.19 1.58 -14.12
C ASP A 257 20.78 2.60 -13.05
N TYR A 258 20.43 2.12 -11.86
CA TYR A 258 20.10 2.95 -10.70
C TYR A 258 21.32 3.69 -10.13
N ASP A 259 22.46 3.01 -10.00
CA ASP A 259 23.71 3.62 -9.51
C ASP A 259 24.19 4.73 -10.45
N GLN A 260 24.18 4.47 -11.76
CA GLN A 260 24.55 5.48 -12.76
C GLN A 260 23.58 6.66 -12.77
N ALA A 261 22.27 6.41 -12.63
CA ALA A 261 21.30 7.50 -12.56
C ALA A 261 21.49 8.37 -11.30
N LEU A 262 21.84 7.77 -10.16
CA LEU A 262 22.15 8.48 -8.92
C LEU A 262 23.45 9.30 -9.05
N ARG A 263 24.50 8.73 -9.63
CA ARG A 263 25.76 9.46 -9.92
C ARG A 263 25.50 10.67 -10.82
N GLY A 264 24.66 10.50 -11.85
CA GLY A 264 24.25 11.60 -12.71
C GLY A 264 23.57 12.73 -11.95
N TRP A 265 22.66 12.40 -11.02
CA TRP A 265 22.00 13.40 -10.19
C TRP A 265 22.98 14.12 -9.28
N LEU A 266 23.86 13.40 -8.60
CA LEU A 266 24.88 14.00 -7.72
C LEU A 266 25.82 14.93 -8.49
N ALA A 267 26.32 14.51 -9.66
CA ALA A 267 27.18 15.33 -10.51
C ALA A 267 26.47 16.61 -10.98
N PHE A 268 25.19 16.52 -11.34
CA PHE A 268 24.40 17.70 -11.71
C PHE A 268 24.28 18.69 -10.54
N LEU A 269 24.04 18.20 -9.31
CA LEU A 269 24.00 19.06 -8.12
C LEU A 269 25.36 19.70 -7.80
N ASP A 270 26.46 19.03 -8.17
CA ASP A 270 27.83 19.54 -8.02
C ASP A 270 28.22 20.53 -9.16
N GLY A 271 27.33 20.77 -10.13
CA GLY A 271 27.59 21.64 -11.30
C GLY A 271 28.42 21.00 -12.40
N ALA A 272 28.63 19.68 -12.34
CA ALA A 272 29.38 18.90 -13.32
C ALA A 272 28.45 18.34 -14.42
N ASP A 273 27.84 19.23 -15.20
CA ASP A 273 26.76 18.88 -16.16
C ASP A 273 27.17 17.83 -17.21
N GLU A 274 28.40 17.90 -17.74
CA GLU A 274 28.90 16.93 -18.72
C GLU A 274 29.05 15.52 -18.11
N GLU A 275 29.57 15.44 -16.89
CA GLU A 275 29.70 14.19 -16.15
C GLU A 275 28.32 13.63 -15.80
N ALA A 276 27.39 14.51 -15.40
CA ALA A 276 26.00 14.14 -15.14
C ALA A 276 25.35 13.48 -16.36
N ILE A 277 25.45 14.12 -17.53
CA ILE A 277 24.92 13.59 -18.80
C ILE A 277 25.54 12.24 -19.14
N GLN A 278 26.86 12.10 -18.98
CA GLN A 278 27.55 10.84 -19.25
C GLN A 278 27.02 9.70 -18.38
N HIS A 279 26.81 9.96 -17.09
CA HIS A 279 26.22 9.01 -16.16
C HIS A 279 24.78 8.64 -16.54
N TYR A 280 23.94 9.62 -16.89
CA TYR A 280 22.57 9.36 -17.32
C TYR A 280 22.48 8.55 -18.62
N GLU A 281 23.35 8.81 -19.60
CA GLU A 281 23.40 8.02 -20.83
C GLU A 281 23.82 6.57 -20.57
N ASN A 282 24.76 6.36 -19.64
CA ASN A 282 25.18 5.02 -19.23
C ASN A 282 24.05 4.29 -18.49
N ALA A 283 23.34 4.99 -17.59
CA ALA A 283 22.14 4.47 -16.94
C ALA A 283 21.07 4.05 -17.96
N LEU A 284 20.80 4.85 -19.00
CA LEU A 284 19.85 4.47 -20.06
C LEU A 284 20.30 3.24 -20.86
N LYS A 285 21.60 3.10 -21.15
CA LYS A 285 22.15 1.91 -21.82
C LYS A 285 21.92 0.66 -20.96
N LEU A 286 22.22 0.73 -19.66
CA LEU A 286 22.02 -0.35 -18.70
C LEU A 286 20.53 -0.68 -18.54
N LEU A 287 19.66 0.32 -18.46
CA LEU A 287 18.21 0.15 -18.36
C LEU A 287 17.63 -0.56 -19.59
N ARG A 288 18.07 -0.18 -20.80
CA ARG A 288 17.67 -0.85 -22.05
C ARG A 288 18.14 -2.30 -22.09
N LYS A 289 19.37 -2.58 -21.61
CA LYS A 289 19.91 -3.94 -21.50
C LYS A 289 19.11 -4.79 -20.52
N ARG A 290 18.79 -4.25 -19.33
CA ARG A 290 18.03 -4.93 -18.27
C ARG A 290 16.59 -5.24 -18.69
N THR A 291 15.93 -4.30 -19.37
CA THR A 291 14.51 -4.44 -19.73
C THR A 291 14.26 -5.02 -21.12
N GLY A 292 15.28 -5.07 -21.98
CA GLY A 292 15.15 -5.45 -23.39
C GLY A 292 14.39 -4.43 -24.25
N LYS A 293 13.94 -3.30 -23.68
CA LYS A 293 13.13 -2.30 -24.38
C LYS A 293 13.99 -1.22 -25.01
N ARG A 294 13.81 -0.97 -26.30
CA ARG A 294 14.55 0.08 -27.03
C ARG A 294 14.05 1.49 -26.70
N LYS A 295 12.72 1.68 -26.64
CA LYS A 295 12.06 2.95 -26.28
C LYS A 295 11.68 2.89 -24.80
N ILE A 296 12.58 3.37 -23.94
CA ILE A 296 12.38 3.41 -22.49
C ILE A 296 12.96 4.71 -21.92
N TYR A 297 12.34 5.16 -20.83
CA TYR A 297 12.71 6.36 -20.09
C TYR A 297 12.81 6.00 -18.60
N PHE A 298 13.51 6.82 -17.83
CA PHE A 298 13.48 6.71 -16.37
C PHE A 298 12.07 6.98 -15.86
N ASN A 299 11.64 6.18 -14.90
CA ASN A 299 10.34 6.31 -14.22
C ASN A 299 10.48 6.81 -12.78
N HIS A 300 11.62 7.42 -12.46
CA HIS A 300 11.98 8.00 -11.16
C HIS A 300 12.57 9.40 -11.34
N LEU A 301 12.79 10.15 -10.24
CA LEU A 301 13.09 11.58 -10.32
C LEU A 301 14.40 11.91 -11.03
N ALA A 302 15.38 11.03 -11.02
CA ALA A 302 16.62 11.24 -11.77
C ALA A 302 16.38 11.48 -13.28
N GLY A 303 15.27 11.01 -13.85
CA GLY A 303 14.89 11.34 -15.23
C GLY A 303 14.58 12.82 -15.44
N MET A 304 14.00 13.50 -14.44
CA MET A 304 13.78 14.95 -14.49
C MET A 304 15.11 15.70 -14.44
N PHE A 305 16.01 15.28 -13.55
CA PHE A 305 17.35 15.90 -13.44
C PHE A 305 18.22 15.64 -14.67
N PHE A 306 18.03 14.52 -15.37
CA PHE A 306 18.66 14.32 -16.67
C PHE A 306 18.20 15.37 -17.68
N ILE A 307 16.89 15.63 -17.78
CA ILE A 307 16.35 16.67 -18.67
C ILE A 307 16.90 18.05 -18.28
N LEU A 308 16.99 18.35 -16.98
CA LEU A 308 17.57 19.62 -16.50
C LEU A 308 19.05 19.76 -16.87
N ALA A 309 19.85 18.70 -16.73
CA ALA A 309 21.25 18.70 -17.15
C ALA A 309 21.41 18.95 -18.66
N LEU A 310 20.56 18.34 -19.50
CA LEU A 310 20.54 18.59 -20.94
C LEU A 310 20.17 20.04 -21.28
N LEU A 311 19.25 20.64 -20.54
CA LEU A 311 18.85 22.04 -20.69
C LEU A 311 19.96 23.01 -20.23
N ALA A 312 20.60 22.73 -19.10
CA ALA A 312 21.69 23.53 -18.54
C ALA A 312 22.89 23.63 -19.50
N ARG A 313 23.22 22.51 -20.17
CA ARG A 313 24.25 22.47 -21.21
C ARG A 313 23.91 23.29 -22.46
N ASN A 314 22.62 23.55 -22.71
CA ASN A 314 22.11 24.32 -23.85
C ASN A 314 22.61 23.82 -25.24
N THR A 315 22.75 22.49 -25.41
CA THR A 315 23.15 21.89 -26.69
C THR A 315 21.94 21.45 -27.54
N PRO A 316 21.72 22.02 -28.75
CA PRO A 316 20.54 21.74 -29.59
C PRO A 316 20.37 20.27 -30.03
N ALA A 317 21.44 19.47 -30.03
CA ALA A 317 21.42 18.07 -30.45
C ALA A 317 20.60 17.16 -29.51
N HIS A 318 20.43 17.55 -28.24
CA HIS A 318 19.73 16.76 -27.23
C HIS A 318 18.31 17.26 -26.92
N LEU A 319 17.86 18.33 -27.59
CA LEU A 319 16.52 18.93 -27.44
C LEU A 319 15.52 18.44 -28.52
N ARG A 320 15.90 17.42 -29.31
CA ARG A 320 15.09 16.84 -30.39
C ARG A 320 14.66 15.43 -30.06
#